data_AF-A0A7Y4RV62-F1
#
_entry.id   AF-A0A7Y4RV62-F1
#
_cell.length_a   1.000
_cell.length_b   1.000
_cell.length_c   1.000
_cell.angle_alpha   90.00
_cell.angle_beta   90.00
_cell.angle_gamma   90.00
#
_symmetry.space_group_name_H-M   'P 1'
#
loop_
_entity.id
_entity.type
_entity.pdbx_description
1 polymer ?
#
loop_
_entity_poly.entity_id
_entity_poly.type
_entity_poly.pdbx_seq_one_letter_code
_entity_poly.pdbx_strand_id
1 'polypeptide(L)' 'MNISSGVNLLYTAQQRSDNAAREIVGQFLKKTDMSSTNYKSEDLIKPVLDLKRAELETSAATKIIEADKNTIGSLLDIEI' A
#
# COMPACT_ATOMS: atom_id res chain seq x y z
N MET A 1 1.18 18.34 -12.97
CA MET A 1 0.11 17.91 -12.05
C MET A 1 0.49 16.54 -11.51
N ASN A 2 0.97 16.48 -10.26
CA ASN A 2 1.42 15.26 -9.59
C ASN A 2 0.24 14.45 -8.99
N ILE A 3 -1.00 14.91 -9.09
CA ILE A 3 -2.20 14.14 -8.74
C ILE A 3 -2.21 12.78 -9.43
N SER A 4 -1.84 12.71 -10.71
CA SER A 4 -1.78 11.43 -11.43
C SER A 4 -0.75 10.47 -10.84
N SER A 5 0.42 10.96 -10.39
CA SER A 5 1.44 10.11 -9.76
C SER A 5 1.04 9.68 -8.35
N GLY A 6 0.39 10.56 -7.57
CA GLY A 6 -0.21 10.21 -6.28
C GLY A 6 -1.30 9.14 -6.40
N VAL A 7 -2.21 9.29 -7.37
CA VAL A 7 -3.26 8.28 -7.64
C VAL A 7 -2.66 6.94 -8.07
N ASN A 8 -1.64 6.94 -8.93
CA ASN A 8 -0.96 5.71 -9.34
C ASN A 8 -0.26 5.00 -8.16
N LEU A 9 0.33 5.76 -7.24
CA LEU A 9 0.90 5.21 -6.01
C LEU A 9 -0.17 4.59 -5.12
N LEU A 10 -1.36 5.19 -4.98
CA LEU A 10 -2.47 4.59 -4.25
C LEU A 10 -2.92 3.26 -4.86
N TYR A 11 -3.06 3.18 -6.18
CA TYR A 11 -3.42 1.93 -6.86
C TYR A 11 -2.38 0.83 -6.62
N THR A 12 -1.10 1.19 -6.73
CA THR A 12 0.01 0.25 -6.50
C THR A 12 0.02 -0.24 -5.06
N ALA A 13 -0.15 0.66 -4.09
CA ALA A 13 -0.21 0.34 -2.67
C ALA A 13 -1.41 -0.57 -2.35
N GLN A 14 -2.57 -0.31 -2.93
CA GLN A 14 -3.76 -1.14 -2.76
C GLN A 14 -3.53 -2.56 -3.28
N GLN A 15 -3.02 -2.70 -4.51
CA GLN A 15 -2.71 -4.02 -5.07
C GLN A 15 -1.68 -4.77 -4.22
N ARG A 16 -0.64 -4.08 -3.74
CA ARG A 16 0.39 -4.67 -2.87
C ARG A 16 -0.22 -5.16 -1.55
N SER A 17 -1.06 -4.34 -0.93
CA SER A 17 -1.75 -4.68 0.32
C SER A 17 -2.65 -5.91 0.15
N ASP A 18 -3.45 -5.95 -0.91
CA ASP A 18 -4.35 -7.07 -1.20
C ASP A 18 -3.59 -8.38 -1.44
N ASN A 19 -2.50 -8.32 -2.19
CA ASN A 19 -1.64 -9.49 -2.43
C ASN A 19 -1.01 -10.01 -1.13
N ALA A 20 -0.47 -9.11 -0.31
CA ALA A 20 0.14 -9.46 0.96
C ALA A 20 -0.87 -10.07 1.95
N ALA A 21 -2.08 -9.51 2.02
CA ALA A 21 -3.16 -10.04 2.84
C ALA A 21 -3.57 -11.46 2.40
N ARG A 22 -3.72 -11.68 1.09
CA ARG A 22 -4.00 -13.02 0.52
C ARG A 22 -2.89 -14.02 0.85
N GLU A 23 -1.63 -13.59 0.76
CA GLU A 23 -0.49 -14.44 1.08
C GLU A 23 -0.47 -14.83 2.56
N ILE A 24 -0.72 -13.89 3.48
CA ILE A 24 -0.83 -14.17 4.93
C ILE A 24 -1.94 -15.18 5.22
N VAL A 25 -3.13 -14.97 4.64
CA VAL A 25 -4.25 -15.92 4.80
C VAL A 25 -3.86 -17.28 4.24
N GLY A 26 -3.23 -17.32 3.07
CA GLY A 26 -2.74 -18.56 2.47
C GLY A 26 -1.74 -19.30 3.37
N GLN A 27 -0.81 -18.60 4.02
CA GLN A 27 0.12 -19.19 4.97
C GLN A 27 -0.59 -19.70 6.23
N PHE A 28 -1.61 -18.99 6.71
CA PHE A 28 -2.40 -19.43 7.85
C PHE A 28 -3.18 -20.72 7.54
N LEU A 29 -3.79 -20.81 6.35
CA LEU A 29 -4.50 -22.00 5.91
C LEU A 29 -3.57 -23.23 5.79
N LYS A 30 -2.36 -23.03 5.26
CA LYS A 30 -1.33 -24.10 5.24
C LYS A 30 -0.95 -24.57 6.64
N LYS A 31 -0.85 -23.66 7.62
CA LYS A 31 -0.58 -24.01 9.02
C LYS A 31 -1.69 -24.88 9.61
N THR A 32 -2.96 -24.61 9.26
CA THR A 32 -4.11 -25.35 9.79
C THR A 32 -4.32 -26.70 9.11
N ASP A 33 -3.92 -26.83 7.84
CA ASP A 33 -3.87 -28.11 7.16
C ASP A 33 -2.68 -28.93 7.71
N MET A 34 -2.93 -29.77 8.72
CA MET A 34 -1.96 -30.64 9.42
C MET A 34 -1.14 -31.60 8.51
N SER A 35 -1.34 -31.54 7.20
CA SER A 35 -0.59 -32.27 6.16
C SER A 35 0.62 -31.50 5.61
N SER A 36 0.84 -30.23 5.97
CA SER A 36 1.92 -29.43 5.38
C SER A 36 3.14 -29.28 6.31
N THR A 37 4.17 -30.09 6.04
CA THR A 37 5.49 -30.03 6.70
C THR A 37 6.30 -28.76 6.36
N ASN A 38 5.69 -27.78 5.68
CA ASN A 38 6.38 -26.66 5.03
C ASN A 38 5.97 -25.26 5.54
N TYR A 39 5.10 -25.15 6.55
CA TYR A 39 4.84 -23.83 7.16
C TYR A 39 6.08 -23.36 7.90
N LYS A 40 6.63 -22.22 7.48
CA LYS A 40 7.72 -21.50 8.15
C LYS A 40 7.24 -20.12 8.56
N SER A 41 7.42 -19.74 9.82
CA SER A 41 7.02 -18.41 10.30
C SER A 41 7.76 -17.29 9.55
N GLU A 42 8.95 -17.59 9.02
CA GLU A 42 9.73 -16.70 8.17
C GLU A 42 9.01 -16.33 6.86
N ASP A 43 8.11 -17.19 6.36
CA ASP A 43 7.33 -16.92 5.14
C ASP A 43 6.33 -15.76 5.33
N LEU A 44 6.04 -15.37 6.58
CA LEU A 44 5.22 -14.20 6.89
C LEU A 44 6.00 -12.88 6.82
N ILE A 45 7.35 -12.92 6.85
CA ILE A 45 8.17 -11.70 6.86
C ILE A 45 7.95 -10.89 5.58
N LYS A 46 7.94 -11.56 4.42
CA LYS A 46 7.74 -10.91 3.12
C LYS A 46 6.39 -10.19 3.03
N PRO A 47 5.23 -10.84 3.25
CA PRO A 47 3.96 -10.15 3.14
C PRO A 47 3.77 -9.07 4.22
N VAL A 48 4.30 -9.24 5.43
CA VAL A 48 4.27 -8.16 6.44
C VAL A 48 5.09 -6.95 5.98
N LEU A 49 6.27 -7.17 5.39
CA LEU A 49 7.07 -6.09 4.83
C LEU A 49 6.36 -5.40 3.65
N ASP A 50 5.67 -6.16 2.82
CA ASP A 50 4.91 -5.61 1.70
C ASP A 50 3.68 -4.80 2.16
N LEU A 51 3.00 -5.20 3.25
CA LEU A 51 1.99 -4.36 3.90
C LEU A 51 2.60 -3.03 4.38
N LYS A 52 3.78 -3.08 5.01
CA LYS A 52 4.44 -1.85 5.48
C LYS A 52 4.85 -0.93 4.33
N ARG A 53 5.29 -1.49 3.22
CA ARG A 53 5.58 -0.73 2.00
C ARG A 53 4.32 -0.08 1.45
N ALA A 54 3.20 -0.80 1.39
CA ALA A 54 1.92 -0.25 0.94
C ALA A 54 1.46 0.92 1.82
N GLU A 55 1.64 0.84 3.14
CA GLU A 55 1.36 1.94 4.07
C GLU A 55 2.22 3.18 3.77
N LEU A 56 3.52 3.01 3.52
CA LEU A 56 4.43 4.10 3.18
C LEU A 56 4.12 4.72 1.81
N GLU A 57 3.84 3.89 0.80
CA GLU A 57 3.41 4.32 -0.53
C GLU A 57 2.10 5.13 -0.44
N THR A 58 1.14 4.67 0.36
CA THR A 58 -0.13 5.39 0.63
C THR A 58 0.13 6.73 1.31
N SER A 59 0.98 6.77 2.34
CA SER A 59 1.33 8.01 3.03
C SER A 59 1.99 9.04 2.10
N ALA A 60 2.91 8.58 1.25
CA ALA A 60 3.55 9.43 0.25
C ALA A 60 2.54 9.94 -0.78
N ALA A 61 1.65 9.08 -1.25
CA ALA A 61 0.60 9.44 -2.20
C ALA A 61 -0.34 10.52 -1.64
N THR A 62 -0.80 10.38 -0.40
CA THR A 62 -1.65 11.38 0.27
C THR A 62 -0.95 12.74 0.34
N LYS A 63 0.35 12.76 0.70
CA LYS A 63 1.13 14.01 0.75
C LYS A 63 1.26 14.67 -0.62
N ILE A 64 1.46 13.90 -1.68
CA ILE A 64 1.54 14.42 -3.05
C ILE A 64 0.20 15.06 -3.46
N ILE A 65 -0.92 14.37 -3.20
CA ILE A 65 -2.26 14.85 -3.53
C ILE A 65 -2.58 16.13 -2.74
N GLU A 66 -2.23 16.18 -1.46
CA GLU A 66 -2.45 17.34 -0.60
C GLU A 66 -1.60 18.54 -1.04
N ALA A 67 -0.32 18.32 -1.39
CA ALA A 67 0.55 19.36 -1.92
C ALA A 67 0.03 19.93 -3.24
N ASP A 68 -0.47 19.07 -4.14
CA ASP A 68 -1.07 19.51 -5.39
C ASP A 68 -2.38 20.29 -5.14
N LYS A 69 -3.24 19.82 -4.21
CA LYS A 69 -4.47 20.53 -3.82
C LYS A 69 -4.16 21.92 -3.27
N ASN A 70 -3.17 22.03 -2.39
CA ASN A 70 -2.75 23.31 -1.82
C ASN A 70 -2.18 24.23 -2.89
N THR A 71 -1.40 23.71 -3.83
CA THR A 71 -0.86 24.48 -4.95
C THR A 71 -1.97 25.06 -5.82
N ILE A 72 -2.97 24.24 -6.17
CA ILE A 72 -4.13 24.69 -6.95
C ILE A 72 -4.93 25.73 -6.16
N GLY A 73 -5.18 25.49 -4.87
CA GLY A 73 -5.89 26.43 -3.99
C GLY A 73 -5.17 27.79 -3.90
N SER A 74 -3.86 27.79 -3.67
CA SER A 74 -3.07 29.02 -3.63
C SER A 74 -3.09 29.77 -4.95
N LEU A 75 -3.04 29.09 -6.09
CA LEU A 75 -3.14 29.75 -7.40
C LEU A 75 -4.50 30.40 -7.61
N LEU A 76 -5.58 29.77 -7.16
CA LEU A 76 -6.94 30.31 -7.24
C LEU A 76 -7.15 31.48 -6.27
N ASP A 77 -6.56 31.44 -5.07
CA ASP A 77 -6.63 32.52 -4.08
C ASP A 77 -5.84 33.78 -4.48
N ILE A 78 -4.84 33.66 -5.38
CA ILE A 78 -4.05 34.80 -5.89
C ILE A 78 -4.85 35.62 -6.92
N GLU A 79 -5.93 35.08 -7.50
CA GLU A 79 -6.85 35.85 -8.36
C GLU A 79 -7.90 36.62 -7.52
N ILE A 80 -7.44 37.63 -6.75
CA ILE A 80 -8.27 38.72 -6.17
C ILE A 80 -7.49 40.04 -6.22
#